data_AF-A0A0C9R2J1-F1
#
_entry.id   AF-A0A0C9R2J1-F1
#
_cell.length_a   1.000
_cell.length_b   1.000
_cell.length_c   1.000
_cell.angle_alpha   90.00
_cell.angle_beta   90.00
_cell.angle_gamma   90.00
#
_symmetry.space_group_name_H-M   'P 1'
#
loop_
_entity.id
_entity.type
_entity.pdbx_description
1 polymer ?
#
loop_
_entity_poly.entity_id
_entity_poly.type
_entity_poly.pdbx_seq_one_letter_code
_entity_poly.pdbx_strand_id
1 'polypeptide(L)'
;MRICIVLLSVCIATSFGLPSAQVVENKGPAYQTVCFAETGVNPELVKKAYERNEWENDNNLHCYALCLMNKWGWVDAAQGIWIPDAIRASINKAFPNGNADAVLAKCHSGSPLATCDNAYLIAKCWNDLRIANAAAKV
;
A
#
# COMPACT_ATOMS: atom_id res chain seq x y z
N MET A 1 58.39 -25.22 -9.15
CA MET A 1 58.28 -25.12 -7.69
C MET A 1 58.22 -23.65 -7.34
N ARG A 2 57.03 -23.09 -7.12
CA ARG A 2 56.34 -22.97 -5.81
C ARG A 2 57.02 -21.99 -4.84
N ILE A 3 56.39 -20.80 -4.70
CA ILE A 3 56.06 -20.01 -3.47
C ILE A 3 57.31 -19.37 -2.79
N CYS A 4 57.37 -18.06 -2.46
CA CYS A 4 56.60 -17.23 -1.52
C CYS A 4 56.73 -15.73 -1.91
N ILE A 5 55.66 -14.94 -2.11
CA ILE A 5 54.88 -14.14 -1.12
C ILE A 5 55.76 -13.22 -0.26
N VAL A 6 55.60 -11.89 -0.44
CA VAL A 6 55.39 -10.79 0.55
C VAL A 6 55.31 -9.49 -0.28
N LEU A 7 54.11 -9.03 -0.67
CA LEU A 7 53.22 -8.09 0.04
C LEU A 7 53.59 -6.60 -0.13
N LEU A 8 52.54 -5.84 -0.48
CA LEU A 8 52.35 -4.37 -0.43
C LEU A 8 52.96 -3.61 -1.61
N SER A 9 52.18 -2.97 -2.50
CA SER A 9 51.33 -1.86 -2.09
C SER A 9 50.37 -1.43 -3.22
N VAL A 10 49.09 -1.75 -3.01
CA VAL A 10 47.92 -0.90 -3.27
C VAL A 10 47.54 -0.63 -4.74
N CYS A 11 46.90 -1.63 -5.35
CA CYS A 11 45.83 -1.37 -6.32
C CYS A 11 44.61 -0.87 -5.54
N ILE A 12 44.32 0.43 -5.62
CA ILE A 12 43.03 0.98 -5.17
C ILE A 12 41.98 0.57 -6.22
N ALA A 13 41.63 -0.72 -6.23
CA ALA A 13 40.26 -1.09 -6.58
C ALA A 13 39.44 -0.74 -5.33
N THR A 14 38.89 0.47 -5.27
CA THR A 14 37.77 0.77 -4.38
C THR A 14 36.57 -0.04 -4.84
N SER A 15 36.62 -1.28 -4.41
CA SER A 15 35.50 -2.14 -4.11
C SER A 15 34.48 -1.38 -3.26
N PHE A 16 33.20 -1.55 -3.60
CA PHE A 16 32.04 -1.36 -2.72
C PHE A 16 31.69 0.06 -2.31
N GLY A 17 30.95 0.75 -3.19
CA GLY A 17 29.79 1.53 -2.77
C GLY A 17 28.58 0.60 -2.72
N LEU A 18 27.90 0.57 -1.58
CA LEU A 18 26.84 -0.35 -1.18
C LEU A 18 25.76 -0.62 -2.24
N PRO A 19 25.10 -1.80 -2.22
CA PRO A 19 23.87 -2.01 -2.98
C PRO A 19 22.95 -0.86 -2.65
N SER A 20 22.34 -0.23 -3.66
CA SER A 20 21.31 0.79 -3.54
C SER A 20 20.49 0.51 -2.29
N ALA A 21 20.81 1.23 -1.22
CA ALA A 21 20.24 1.01 0.08
C ALA A 21 18.78 1.35 -0.07
N GLN A 22 18.00 0.30 -0.34
CA GLN A 22 16.58 0.18 -0.13
C GLN A 22 15.89 1.54 -0.22
N VAL A 23 15.77 2.05 -1.44
CA VAL A 23 14.59 2.84 -1.75
C VAL A 23 13.46 1.86 -1.52
N VAL A 24 12.93 1.84 -0.29
CA VAL A 24 11.60 1.31 -0.01
C VAL A 24 10.74 2.14 -0.93
N GLU A 25 10.47 1.59 -2.10
CA GLU A 25 9.82 2.29 -3.19
C GLU A 25 8.43 2.64 -2.67
N ASN A 26 8.29 3.87 -2.14
CA ASN A 26 7.00 4.39 -1.75
C ASN A 26 6.28 4.69 -3.06
N LYS A 27 5.74 3.63 -3.67
CA LYS A 27 4.99 3.71 -4.93
C LYS A 27 3.64 4.39 -4.75
N GLY A 28 3.27 4.76 -3.52
CA GLY A 28 2.01 5.44 -3.19
C GLY A 28 1.73 6.62 -4.13
N PRO A 29 2.59 7.65 -4.21
CA PRO A 29 2.39 8.79 -5.10
C PRO A 29 2.25 8.39 -6.57
N ALA A 30 3.08 7.45 -7.06
CA ALA A 30 3.01 6.97 -8.44
C ALA A 30 1.67 6.27 -8.73
N TYR A 31 1.18 5.44 -7.81
CA TYR A 31 -0.11 4.77 -7.94
C TYR A 31 -1.28 5.74 -7.89
N GLN A 32 -1.21 6.77 -7.04
CA GLN A 32 -2.22 7.83 -7.00
C GLN A 32 -2.31 8.55 -8.36
N THR A 33 -1.17 8.95 -8.95
CA THR A 33 -1.16 9.59 -10.28
C THR A 33 -1.83 8.72 -11.34
N VAL A 34 -1.50 7.42 -11.37
CA VAL A 34 -2.11 6.50 -12.33
C VAL A 34 -3.61 6.37 -12.08
N CYS A 35 -4.03 6.21 -10.82
CA CYS A 35 -5.45 6.06 -10.51
C CYS A 35 -6.28 7.32 -10.74
N PHE A 36 -5.71 8.51 -10.57
CA PHE A 36 -6.37 9.75 -11.00
C PHE A 36 -6.64 9.76 -12.51
N ALA A 37 -5.65 9.34 -13.30
CA ALA A 37 -5.79 9.26 -14.75
C ALA A 37 -6.77 8.17 -15.21
N GLU A 38 -6.74 6.99 -14.57
CA GLU A 38 -7.61 5.86 -14.93
C GLU A 38 -9.08 6.11 -14.59
N THR A 39 -9.37 6.76 -13.45
CA THR A 39 -10.77 6.91 -13.00
C THR A 39 -11.37 8.29 -13.28
N GLY A 40 -10.55 9.31 -13.54
CA GLY A 40 -11.01 10.68 -13.69
C GLY A 40 -11.66 11.25 -12.42
N VAL A 41 -11.35 10.68 -11.25
CA VAL A 41 -11.87 11.21 -9.97
C VAL A 41 -11.35 12.62 -9.73
N ASN A 42 -12.21 13.47 -9.17
CA ASN A 42 -11.81 14.80 -8.72
C ASN A 42 -10.80 14.69 -7.56
N PRO A 43 -9.58 15.26 -7.68
CA PRO A 43 -8.56 15.24 -6.63
C PRO A 43 -9.05 15.76 -5.27
N GLU A 44 -9.96 16.73 -5.26
CA GLU A 44 -10.48 17.27 -4.00
C GLU A 44 -11.37 16.26 -3.26
N LEU A 45 -12.12 15.40 -3.97
CA LEU A 45 -12.91 14.34 -3.34
C LEU A 45 -12.01 13.31 -2.67
N VAL A 46 -10.90 12.95 -3.32
CA VAL A 46 -9.88 12.06 -2.73
C VAL A 46 -9.27 12.71 -1.49
N LYS A 47 -8.91 13.99 -1.57
CA LYS A 47 -8.36 14.72 -0.42
C LYS A 47 -9.32 14.73 0.77
N LYS A 48 -10.58 15.10 0.55
CA LYS A 48 -11.63 15.07 1.57
C LYS A 48 -11.77 13.68 2.21
N ALA A 49 -11.85 12.63 1.40
CA ALA A 49 -12.01 11.27 1.88
C ALA A 49 -10.81 10.79 2.73
N TYR A 50 -9.60 10.85 2.18
CA TYR A 50 -8.43 10.22 2.82
C TYR A 50 -7.76 11.09 3.89
N GLU A 51 -7.80 12.42 3.78
CA GLU A 51 -7.18 13.34 4.74
C GLU A 51 -8.16 13.82 5.81
N ARG A 52 -9.41 14.13 5.43
CA ARG A 52 -10.41 14.74 6.32
C ARG A 52 -11.49 13.77 6.80
N ASN A 53 -11.50 12.54 6.26
CA ASN A 53 -12.53 11.54 6.53
C ASN A 53 -13.94 11.95 6.09
N GLU A 54 -14.02 12.81 5.07
CA GLU A 54 -15.26 13.28 4.47
C GLU A 54 -15.49 12.50 3.17
N TRP A 55 -16.29 11.43 3.27
CA TRP A 55 -16.50 10.48 2.18
C TRP A 55 -17.79 10.79 1.41
N GLU A 56 -17.65 11.25 0.17
CA GLU A 56 -18.77 11.51 -0.74
C GLU A 56 -19.10 10.25 -1.58
N ASN A 57 -20.38 10.03 -1.87
CA ASN A 57 -20.83 8.89 -2.68
C ASN A 57 -20.66 9.19 -4.18
N ASP A 58 -19.42 9.11 -4.65
CA ASP A 58 -19.02 9.35 -6.04
C ASP A 58 -18.46 8.07 -6.68
N ASN A 59 -18.99 7.68 -7.84
CA ASN A 59 -18.59 6.45 -8.51
C ASN A 59 -17.09 6.43 -8.89
N ASN A 60 -16.52 7.59 -9.27
CA ASN A 60 -15.10 7.66 -9.64
C ASN A 60 -14.22 7.55 -8.39
N LEU A 61 -14.65 8.07 -7.25
CA LEU A 61 -14.00 7.88 -5.96
C LEU A 61 -14.03 6.41 -5.52
N HIS A 62 -15.14 5.72 -5.77
CA HIS A 62 -15.25 4.29 -5.48
C HIS A 62 -14.24 3.48 -6.32
N CYS A 63 -14.23 3.73 -7.63
CA CYS A 63 -13.30 3.03 -8.52
C CYS A 63 -11.85 3.47 -8.31
N TYR A 64 -11.60 4.69 -7.82
CA TYR A 64 -10.27 5.13 -7.42
C TYR A 64 -9.71 4.29 -6.26
N ALA A 65 -10.55 3.98 -5.27
CA ALA A 65 -10.17 3.06 -4.19
C ALA A 65 -9.81 1.68 -4.75
N LEU A 66 -10.63 1.13 -5.66
CA LEU A 66 -10.33 -0.16 -6.29
C LEU A 66 -9.03 -0.12 -7.10
N CYS A 67 -8.78 0.95 -7.85
CA CYS A 67 -7.55 1.11 -8.61
C CYS A 67 -6.31 1.05 -7.70
N LEU A 68 -6.31 1.79 -6.59
CA LEU A 68 -5.19 1.77 -5.64
C LEU A 68 -4.95 0.35 -5.09
N MET A 69 -6.02 -0.36 -4.72
CA MET A 69 -5.93 -1.73 -4.22
C MET A 69 -5.39 -2.70 -5.28
N ASN A 70 -5.74 -2.51 -6.55
CA ASN A 70 -5.13 -3.25 -7.66
C ASN A 70 -3.63 -2.95 -7.78
N LYS A 71 -3.21 -1.68 -7.74
CA LYS A 71 -1.77 -1.33 -7.82
C LYS A 71 -0.96 -1.84 -6.62
N TRP A 72 -1.59 -1.99 -5.46
CA TRP A 72 -0.99 -2.63 -4.29
C TRP A 72 -0.98 -4.16 -4.33
N GLY A 73 -1.59 -4.77 -5.36
CA GLY A 73 -1.63 -6.24 -5.51
C GLY A 73 -2.58 -6.93 -4.54
N TRP A 74 -3.64 -6.25 -4.11
CA TRP A 74 -4.67 -6.81 -3.22
C TRP A 74 -5.80 -7.51 -3.96
N VAL A 75 -5.82 -7.39 -5.29
CA VAL A 75 -6.83 -7.94 -6.17
C VAL A 75 -6.13 -8.84 -7.18
N ASP A 76 -6.66 -10.05 -7.36
CA ASP A 76 -6.29 -10.89 -8.47
C ASP A 76 -6.90 -10.31 -9.75
N ALA A 77 -6.05 -9.82 -10.65
CA ALA A 77 -6.52 -9.15 -11.87
C ALA A 77 -7.22 -10.07 -12.87
N ALA A 78 -6.95 -11.39 -12.82
CA ALA A 78 -7.59 -12.35 -13.72
C ALA A 78 -8.99 -12.74 -13.24
N GLN A 79 -9.16 -12.82 -11.92
CA GLN A 79 -10.40 -13.27 -11.29
C GLN A 79 -11.27 -12.12 -10.76
N GLY A 80 -10.70 -10.93 -10.56
CA GLY A 80 -11.41 -9.80 -9.95
C GLY A 80 -11.78 -10.05 -8.49
N ILE A 81 -10.99 -10.83 -7.77
CA ILE A 81 -11.23 -11.18 -6.37
C ILE A 81 -10.15 -10.65 -5.44
N TRP A 82 -10.49 -10.45 -4.17
CA TRP A 82 -9.52 -10.06 -3.14
C TRP A 82 -8.49 -11.15 -2.87
N ILE A 83 -7.26 -10.75 -2.54
CA ILE A 83 -6.17 -11.62 -2.11
C ILE A 83 -5.96 -11.41 -0.59
N PRO A 84 -6.59 -12.20 0.28
CA PRO A 84 -6.61 -11.93 1.73
C PRO A 84 -5.22 -11.83 2.35
N ASP A 85 -4.27 -12.64 1.90
CA ASP A 85 -2.91 -12.66 2.44
C ASP A 85 -2.12 -11.38 2.09
N ALA A 86 -2.31 -10.83 0.89
CA ALA A 86 -1.70 -9.57 0.47
C ALA A 86 -2.27 -8.37 1.26
N ILE A 87 -3.58 -8.40 1.51
CA ILE A 87 -4.28 -7.42 2.33
C ILE A 87 -3.79 -7.52 3.78
N ARG A 88 -3.72 -8.72 4.36
CA ARG A 88 -3.22 -8.96 5.73
C ARG A 88 -1.79 -8.44 5.90
N ALA A 89 -0.90 -8.73 4.97
CA ALA A 89 0.48 -8.25 4.98
C ALA A 89 0.53 -6.71 5.00
N SER A 90 -0.33 -6.06 4.22
CA SER A 90 -0.42 -4.60 4.15
C SER A 90 -0.97 -3.99 5.44
N ILE A 91 -1.97 -4.61 6.07
CA ILE A 91 -2.51 -4.19 7.37
C ILE A 91 -1.43 -4.31 8.45
N ASN A 92 -0.71 -5.44 8.53
CA ASN A 92 0.35 -5.63 9.53
C ASN A 92 1.45 -4.56 9.40
N LYS A 93 1.76 -4.13 8.17
CA LYS A 93 2.72 -3.04 7.93
C LYS A 93 2.18 -1.68 8.39
N ALA A 94 0.89 -1.40 8.13
CA ALA A 94 0.26 -0.13 8.48
C ALA A 94 -0.10 -0.02 9.98
N PHE A 95 -0.38 -1.16 10.62
CA PHE A 95 -0.78 -1.28 12.02
C PHE A 95 0.10 -2.34 12.72
N PRO A 96 1.38 -2.05 13.02
CA PRO A 96 2.31 -3.04 13.59
C PRO A 96 1.87 -3.63 14.93
N ASN A 97 1.09 -2.86 15.69
CA ASN A 97 0.52 -3.27 16.98
C ASN A 97 -0.97 -3.65 16.86
N GLY A 98 -1.51 -3.66 15.64
CA GLY A 98 -2.90 -4.00 15.36
C GLY A 98 -3.05 -5.48 15.04
N ASN A 99 -4.21 -6.05 15.38
CA ASN A 99 -4.57 -7.38 14.94
C ASN A 99 -5.15 -7.29 13.51
N ALA A 100 -4.40 -7.72 12.50
CA ALA A 100 -4.84 -7.65 11.12
C ALA A 100 -6.11 -8.48 10.84
N ASP A 101 -6.29 -9.61 11.52
CA ASP A 101 -7.51 -10.41 11.38
C ASP A 101 -8.73 -9.68 11.96
N ALA A 102 -8.55 -8.91 13.05
CA ALA A 102 -9.63 -8.07 13.58
C ALA A 102 -10.00 -6.92 12.62
N VAL A 103 -9.02 -6.33 11.93
CA VAL A 103 -9.27 -5.30 10.89
C VAL A 103 -9.99 -5.90 9.69
N LEU A 104 -9.54 -7.06 9.21
CA LEU A 104 -10.19 -7.79 8.11
C LEU A 104 -11.63 -8.16 8.47
N ALA A 105 -11.86 -8.74 9.64
CA ALA A 105 -13.19 -9.12 10.10
C ALA A 105 -14.14 -7.92 10.24
N LYS A 106 -13.62 -6.74 10.60
CA LYS A 106 -14.42 -5.53 10.76
C LYS A 106 -14.71 -4.82 9.45
N CYS A 107 -13.75 -4.75 8.54
CA CYS A 107 -13.83 -3.87 7.37
C CYS A 107 -14.08 -4.59 6.04
N HIS A 108 -13.87 -5.90 5.97
CA HIS A 108 -14.11 -6.64 4.75
C HIS A 108 -15.54 -7.19 4.73
N SER A 109 -16.33 -6.84 3.72
CA SER A 109 -17.75 -7.20 3.60
C SER A 109 -18.04 -8.70 3.36
N GLY A 110 -17.03 -9.57 3.48
CA GLY A 110 -17.15 -11.01 3.17
C GLY A 110 -17.38 -11.34 1.69
N SER A 111 -17.60 -10.34 0.83
CA SER A 111 -17.70 -10.53 -0.62
C SER A 111 -16.33 -10.92 -1.18
N PRO A 112 -16.22 -12.01 -1.97
CA PRO A 112 -14.98 -12.35 -2.63
C PRO A 112 -14.63 -11.38 -3.77
N LEU A 113 -15.62 -10.67 -4.32
CA LEU A 113 -15.46 -9.81 -5.49
C LEU A 113 -14.91 -8.43 -5.13
N ALA A 114 -13.91 -8.00 -5.89
CA ALA A 114 -13.31 -6.68 -5.81
C ALA A 114 -14.06 -5.69 -6.72
N THR A 115 -15.17 -5.16 -6.22
CA THR A 115 -15.95 -4.12 -6.89
C THR A 115 -15.53 -2.73 -6.41
N CYS A 116 -15.85 -1.68 -7.18
CA CYS A 116 -15.60 -0.30 -6.78
C CYS A 116 -16.27 0.02 -5.43
N ASP A 117 -17.51 -0.40 -5.23
CA ASP A 117 -18.25 -0.17 -3.99
C ASP A 117 -17.62 -0.90 -2.80
N ASN A 118 -17.22 -2.15 -2.97
CA ASN A 118 -16.55 -2.90 -1.91
C ASN A 118 -15.21 -2.25 -1.55
N ALA A 119 -14.43 -1.83 -2.55
CA ALA A 119 -13.15 -1.15 -2.34
C ALA A 119 -13.33 0.17 -1.59
N TYR A 120 -14.35 0.96 -1.96
CA TYR A 120 -14.71 2.19 -1.28
C TYR A 120 -15.04 1.96 0.20
N LEU A 121 -15.90 0.99 0.49
CA LEU A 121 -16.31 0.68 1.86
C LEU A 121 -15.13 0.20 2.71
N ILE A 122 -14.26 -0.64 2.13
CA ILE A 122 -13.03 -1.09 2.79
C ILE A 122 -12.12 0.12 3.10
N ALA A 123 -11.85 0.98 2.11
CA ALA A 123 -10.99 2.16 2.27
C ALA A 123 -11.53 3.11 3.35
N LYS A 124 -12.84 3.36 3.33
CA LYS A 124 -13.52 4.16 4.35
C LYS A 124 -13.36 3.56 5.75
N CYS A 125 -13.67 2.27 5.91
CA CYS A 125 -13.57 1.60 7.20
C CYS A 125 -12.14 1.62 7.77
N TRP A 126 -11.13 1.45 6.91
CA TRP A 126 -9.74 1.50 7.33
C TRP A 126 -9.33 2.91 7.77
N ASN A 127 -9.82 3.95 7.11
CA ASN A 127 -9.56 5.33 7.51
C ASN A 127 -10.24 5.68 8.85
N ASP A 128 -11.49 5.23 9.04
CA ASP A 128 -12.22 5.35 10.31
C ASP A 128 -11.41 4.69 11.46
N LEU A 129 -10.88 3.48 11.23
CA LEU A 129 -10.01 2.78 12.20
C LEU A 129 -8.69 3.51 12.46
N ARG A 130 -8.05 4.04 11.41
CA ARG A 130 -6.80 4.80 11.54
C ARG A 130 -7.00 6.02 12.44
N ILE A 131 -8.09 6.76 12.25
CA ILE A 131 -8.42 7.95 13.04
C ILE A 131 -8.74 7.57 14.49
N ALA A 132 -9.54 6.53 14.70
CA ALA A 132 -9.83 6.04 16.05
C ALA A 132 -8.56 5.61 16.81
N ASN A 133 -7.66 4.89 16.13
CA ASN A 133 -6.38 4.45 16.70
C ASN A 133 -5.41 5.62 16.96
N ALA A 134 -5.45 6.68 16.14
CA ALA A 134 -4.66 7.88 16.39
C ALA A 134 -5.19 8.66 17.61
N ALA A 135 -6.51 8.77 17.75
CA ALA A 135 -7.15 9.43 18.89
C ALA A 135 -6.91 8.67 20.22
N ALA A 136 -6.84 7.34 20.19
CA ALA A 136 -6.58 6.52 21.38
C ALA A 136 -5.12 6.60 21.89
N LYS A 137 -4.22 7.24 21.15
CA LYS A 137 -2.81 7.45 21.54
C LYS A 137 -2.56 8.86 22.12
N VAL A 138 -3.58 9.72 22.15
CA VAL A 138 -3.57 11.06 22.75
C VAL A 138 -4.16 10.96 24.15
#